data_AF-A0A7H0VBC2-F1
#
_entry.id   AF-A0A7H0VBC2-F1
#
_cell.length_a   1.000
_cell.length_b   1.000
_cell.length_c   1.000
_cell.angle_alpha   90.00
_cell.angle_beta   90.00
_cell.angle_gamma   90.00
#
_symmetry.space_group_name_H-M   'P 1'
#
loop_
_entity.id
_entity.type
_entity.pdbx_description
1 polymer ?
#
loop_
_entity_poly.entity_id
_entity_poly.type
_entity_poly.pdbx_seq_one_letter_code
_entity_poly.pdbx_strand_id
1 'polypeptide(L)'
;MTLSFGDAINALEQGKMARRKSWADSGKFVFRQVPSIIKKEIVPKMQSLPESVKKEFQKRFDFSNNQIDAIYYQDQFALVNSSNLITSWCPTVPDSLAKDWEVLPSD
;
A
#
# COMPACT_ATOMS: atom_id res chain seq x y z
N MET A 1 15.98 19.47 8.10
CA MET A 1 14.75 20.24 7.87
C MET A 1 13.59 19.30 8.17
N THR A 2 12.64 19.70 9.01
CA THR A 2 11.54 18.81 9.41
C THR A 2 10.33 19.11 8.54
N LEU A 3 9.75 18.08 7.92
CA LEU A 3 8.70 18.23 6.92
C LEU A 3 7.31 18.15 7.54
N SER A 4 6.33 18.78 6.90
CA SER A 4 4.92 18.64 7.28
C SER A 4 4.35 17.31 6.80
N PHE A 5 3.18 16.94 7.31
CA PHE A 5 2.43 15.80 6.78
C PHE A 5 2.11 15.96 5.28
N GLY A 6 1.76 17.17 4.81
CA GLY A 6 1.50 17.42 3.40
C GLY A 6 2.72 17.16 2.51
N ASP A 7 3.91 17.57 2.97
CA ASP A 7 5.17 17.28 2.27
C ASP A 7 5.45 15.77 2.21
N ALA A 8 5.15 15.04 3.30
CA ALA A 8 5.26 13.59 3.33
C ALA A 8 4.33 12.96 2.29
N ILE A 9 3.05 13.35 2.24
CA ILE A 9 2.08 12.86 1.25
C ILE A 9 2.57 13.13 -0.18
N ASN A 10 3.03 14.35 -0.49
CA ASN A 10 3.59 14.68 -1.81
C ASN A 10 4.77 13.77 -2.18
N ALA A 11 5.61 13.41 -1.22
CA ALA A 11 6.71 12.48 -1.44
C ALA A 11 6.22 11.05 -1.69
N LEU A 12 5.21 10.58 -0.93
CA LEU A 12 4.61 9.26 -1.14
C LEU A 12 3.97 9.15 -2.52
N GLU A 13 3.33 10.21 -3.01
CA GLU A 13 2.78 10.26 -4.37
C GLU A 13 3.85 10.17 -5.46
N GLN A 14 5.07 10.63 -5.18
CA GLN A 14 6.24 10.49 -6.06
C GLN A 14 6.91 9.11 -5.94
N GLY A 15 6.31 8.16 -5.21
CA GLY A 15 6.88 6.82 -4.99
C GLY A 15 8.01 6.78 -3.98
N LYS A 16 8.25 7.86 -3.23
CA LYS A 16 9.26 7.89 -2.16
C LYS A 16 8.69 7.28 -0.88
N MET A 17 9.60 6.93 0.03
CA MET A 17 9.24 6.52 1.38
C MET A 17 9.33 7.72 2.33
N ALA A 18 8.44 7.76 3.32
CA ALA A 18 8.49 8.77 4.37
C ALA A 18 8.33 8.14 5.75
N ARG A 19 8.78 8.83 6.79
CA ARG A 19 8.55 8.41 8.18
C ARG A 19 8.49 9.61 9.12
N ARG A 20 7.96 9.40 10.32
CA ARG A 20 8.16 10.31 11.45
C ARG A 20 9.57 10.15 12.00
N LYS A 21 10.17 11.23 12.48
CA LYS A 21 11.46 11.16 13.19
C LYS A 21 11.38 10.25 14.42
N SER A 22 10.26 10.27 15.13
CA SER A 22 9.99 9.36 16.26
C SER A 22 9.94 7.87 15.88
N TRP A 23 9.85 7.54 14.60
CA TRP A 23 9.84 6.16 14.10
C TRP A 23 11.23 5.66 13.71
N ALA A 24 12.24 6.53 13.65
CA ALA A 24 13.56 6.22 13.12
C ALA A 24 14.21 4.99 13.77
N ASP A 25 14.21 4.92 15.11
CA ASP A 25 14.82 3.82 15.86
C ASP A 25 14.07 2.48 15.70
N SER A 26 12.79 2.55 15.33
CA SER A 26 11.95 1.37 15.06
C SER A 26 11.98 0.92 13.60
N GLY A 27 12.70 1.64 12.73
CA GLY A 27 12.78 1.31 11.30
C GLY A 27 11.45 1.41 10.54
N LYS A 28 10.39 1.99 11.13
CA LYS A 28 9.09 2.09 10.48
C LYS A 28 9.09 3.19 9.42
N PHE A 29 8.41 2.93 8.31
CA PHE A 29 8.20 3.89 7.25
C PHE A 29 6.88 3.61 6.52
N VAL A 30 6.43 4.61 5.77
CA VAL A 30 5.24 4.54 4.94
C VAL A 30 5.59 4.77 3.48
N PHE A 31 4.81 4.15 2.59
CA PHE A 31 4.91 4.33 1.15
C PHE A 31 3.51 4.28 0.51
N ARG A 32 3.37 4.82 -0.71
CA ARG A 32 2.17 4.63 -1.53
C ARG A 32 2.34 3.36 -2.36
N GLN A 33 1.44 2.40 -2.16
CA GLN A 33 1.38 1.21 -3.00
C GLN A 33 0.90 1.60 -4.40
N VAL A 34 1.58 1.07 -5.42
CA VAL A 34 1.21 1.28 -6.82
C VAL A 34 -0.07 0.50 -7.14
N PRO A 35 -1.11 1.13 -7.73
CA PRO A 35 -2.29 0.43 -8.20
C PRO A 35 -1.92 -0.75 -9.11
N SER A 36 -2.57 -1.88 -8.91
CA SER A 36 -2.18 -3.13 -9.55
C SER A 36 -3.39 -3.80 -10.21
N ILE A 37 -3.22 -4.18 -11.47
CA ILE A 37 -4.17 -4.98 -12.23
C ILE A 37 -3.64 -6.41 -12.25
N ILE A 38 -4.35 -7.33 -11.59
CA ILE A 38 -3.97 -8.73 -11.54
C ILE A 38 -4.90 -9.51 -12.46
N LYS A 39 -4.35 -9.95 -13.59
CA LYS A 39 -5.09 -10.72 -14.59
C LYS A 39 -5.53 -12.07 -14.03
N LYS A 40 -6.65 -12.60 -14.54
CA LYS A 40 -7.28 -13.83 -14.07
C LYS A 40 -6.34 -15.05 -14.05
N GLU A 41 -5.36 -15.12 -14.95
CA GLU A 41 -4.37 -16.20 -15.00
C GLU A 41 -3.37 -16.16 -13.82
N ILE A 42 -3.22 -15.02 -13.15
CA ILE A 42 -2.35 -14.84 -11.98
C ILE A 42 -3.09 -15.19 -10.69
N VAL A 43 -4.40 -14.91 -10.62
CA VAL A 43 -5.22 -15.05 -9.41
C VAL A 43 -5.11 -16.43 -8.71
N PRO A 44 -5.12 -17.58 -9.42
CA PRO A 44 -4.95 -18.89 -8.79
C PRO A 44 -3.62 -19.05 -8.04
N LYS A 45 -2.56 -18.36 -8.50
CA LYS A 45 -1.19 -18.43 -7.97
C LYS A 45 -0.97 -17.49 -6.79
N MET A 46 -1.92 -16.61 -6.47
CA MET A 46 -1.77 -15.67 -5.36
C MET A 46 -1.78 -16.41 -4.01
N GLN A 47 -0.71 -16.25 -3.24
CA GLN A 47 -0.60 -16.81 -1.89
C GLN A 47 -1.43 -16.02 -0.87
N SER A 48 -1.69 -14.74 -1.15
CA SER A 48 -2.44 -13.83 -0.27
C SER A 48 -3.95 -14.03 -0.28
N LEU A 49 -4.49 -14.84 -1.20
CA LEU A 49 -5.93 -15.06 -1.33
C LEU A 49 -6.33 -16.43 -0.76
N PRO A 50 -7.33 -16.50 0.14
CA PRO A 50 -7.95 -17.76 0.53
C PRO A 50 -8.60 -18.46 -0.66
N GLU A 51 -8.65 -19.79 -0.62
CA GLU A 51 -9.19 -20.61 -1.70
C GLU A 51 -10.67 -20.29 -2.01
N SER A 52 -11.47 -19.97 -1.00
CA SER A 52 -12.87 -19.55 -1.17
C SER A 52 -13.00 -18.26 -1.99
N VAL A 53 -12.06 -17.33 -1.81
CA VAL A 53 -12.02 -16.04 -2.54
C VAL A 53 -11.60 -16.26 -3.99
N LYS A 54 -10.61 -17.12 -4.24
CA LYS A 54 -10.19 -17.51 -5.60
C LYS A 54 -11.35 -18.10 -6.40
N LYS A 55 -12.12 -19.00 -5.77
CA LYS A 55 -13.31 -19.59 -6.40
C LYS A 55 -14.38 -18.56 -6.76
N GLU A 56 -14.60 -17.57 -5.91
CA GLU A 56 -15.53 -16.47 -6.19
C GLU A 56 -15.06 -15.62 -7.38
N PHE A 57 -13.77 -15.29 -7.46
CA PHE A 57 -13.22 -14.58 -8.62
C PHE A 57 -13.33 -15.40 -9.90
N GLN A 58 -13.05 -16.71 -9.84
CA GLN A 58 -13.21 -17.60 -10.99
C GLN A 58 -14.66 -17.58 -11.52
N LYS A 59 -15.66 -17.68 -10.65
CA LYS A 59 -17.08 -17.56 -11.05
C LYS A 59 -17.37 -16.24 -11.76
N ARG A 60 -16.78 -15.14 -11.29
CA ARG A 60 -16.94 -13.82 -11.91
C ARG A 60 -16.27 -13.73 -13.28
N PHE A 61 -15.11 -14.35 -13.45
CA PHE A 61 -14.42 -14.43 -14.75
C PHE A 61 -15.16 -15.27 -15.78
N ASP A 62 -15.89 -16.30 -15.33
CA ASP A 62 -16.67 -17.18 -16.19
C ASP A 62 -18.07 -16.62 -16.52
N PHE A 63 -18.48 -15.53 -15.88
CA PHE A 63 -19.80 -14.92 -16.09
C PHE A 63 -19.83 -14.10 -17.40
N SER A 64 -20.38 -14.69 -18.45
CA SER A 64 -20.30 -14.21 -19.85
C SER A 64 -20.83 -12.79 -20.10
N ASN A 65 -21.66 -12.23 -19.23
CA ASN A 65 -22.25 -10.91 -19.42
C ASN A 65 -21.33 -9.76 -18.99
N ASN A 66 -20.32 -10.02 -18.16
CA ASN A 66 -19.36 -9.01 -17.73
C ASN A 66 -17.98 -9.49 -18.19
N GLN A 67 -17.34 -8.75 -19.10
CA GLN A 67 -15.95 -9.02 -19.53
C GLN A 67 -14.95 -8.69 -18.39
N ILE A 68 -15.05 -9.41 -17.27
CA ILE A 68 -14.13 -9.27 -16.15
C ILE A 68 -12.99 -10.27 -16.40
N ASP A 69 -11.79 -9.75 -16.59
CA ASP A 69 -10.58 -10.54 -16.83
C ASP A 69 -9.45 -10.26 -15.83
N ALA A 70 -9.71 -9.40 -14.83
CA ALA A 70 -8.75 -9.02 -13.80
C ALA A 70 -9.42 -8.64 -12.47
N ILE A 71 -8.63 -8.64 -11.40
CA ILE A 71 -8.92 -7.96 -10.14
C ILE A 71 -8.03 -6.73 -9.98
N TYR A 72 -8.47 -5.79 -9.16
CA TYR A 72 -7.85 -4.47 -9.05
C TYR A 72 -7.52 -4.17 -7.59
N TYR A 73 -6.29 -3.75 -7.34
CA TYR A 73 -5.90 -3.07 -6.11
C TYR A 73 -5.75 -1.59 -6.42
N GLN A 74 -6.42 -0.75 -5.64
CA GLN A 74 -6.38 0.70 -5.77
C GLN A 74 -5.61 1.34 -4.62
N ASP A 75 -5.26 2.62 -4.85
CA ASP A 75 -4.45 3.49 -4.01
C ASP A 75 -4.55 3.20 -2.51
N GLN A 76 -3.42 2.79 -1.94
CA GLN A 76 -3.27 2.49 -0.53
C GLN A 76 -1.94 3.06 -0.04
N PHE A 77 -1.95 3.70 1.12
CA PHE A 77 -0.72 3.88 1.87
C PHE A 77 -0.48 2.68 2.77
N ALA A 78 0.75 2.21 2.77
CA ALA A 78 1.17 1.05 3.54
C ALA A 78 2.22 1.48 4.58
N LEU A 79 2.12 0.91 5.78
CA LEU A 79 3.10 1.01 6.84
C LEU A 79 3.92 -0.27 6.86
N VAL A 80 5.24 -0.13 6.84
CA VAL A 80 6.18 -1.22 7.05
C VAL A 80 6.72 -1.12 8.47
N ASN A 81 6.67 -2.23 9.21
CA ASN A 81 7.27 -2.30 10.54
C ASN A 81 8.70 -2.85 10.53
N SER A 82 9.34 -2.87 11.70
CA SER A 82 10.70 -3.39 11.90
C SER A 82 10.92 -4.84 11.44
N SER A 83 9.86 -5.64 11.34
CA SER A 83 9.90 -7.05 10.91
C SER A 83 9.52 -7.23 9.44
N ASN A 84 9.40 -6.16 8.66
CA ASN A 84 8.87 -6.15 7.30
C ASN A 84 7.41 -6.62 7.18
N LEU A 85 6.64 -6.57 8.27
CA LEU A 85 5.19 -6.72 8.16
C LEU A 85 4.62 -5.45 7.53
N ILE A 86 3.84 -5.65 6.47
CA ILE A 86 3.16 -4.58 5.75
C ILE A 86 1.69 -4.56 6.18
N THR A 87 1.23 -3.41 6.65
CA THR A 87 -0.19 -3.18 6.97
C THR A 87 -0.70 -1.93 6.29
N SER A 88 -2.01 -1.78 6.20
CA SER A 88 -2.61 -0.49 5.81
C SER A 88 -2.19 0.60 6.78
N TRP A 89 -1.80 1.76 6.26
CA TRP A 89 -1.59 2.95 7.05
C TRP A 89 -2.79 3.88 6.91
N CYS A 90 -3.43 4.18 8.03
CA CYS A 90 -4.41 5.25 8.14
C CYS A 90 -3.78 6.32 9.04
N PRO A 91 -3.41 7.50 8.50
CA PRO A 91 -2.79 8.55 9.29
C PRO A 91 -3.69 8.95 10.45
N THR A 92 -3.12 8.94 11.65
CA THR A 92 -3.83 9.40 12.85
C THR A 92 -3.82 10.93 12.91
N VAL A 93 -4.67 11.55 13.75
CA VAL A 93 -4.61 13.01 13.96
C VAL A 93 -3.21 13.49 14.37
N PRO A 94 -2.48 12.79 15.28
CA PRO A 94 -1.07 13.09 15.56
C PRO A 94 -0.13 12.98 14.36
N ASP A 95 -0.39 12.09 13.40
CA ASP A 95 0.39 11.98 12.17
C ASP A 95 0.14 13.17 11.25
N SER A 96 -1.12 13.56 11.11
CA SER A 96 -1.54 14.66 10.25
C SER A 96 -1.08 16.03 10.75
N LEU A 97 -0.98 16.22 12.08
CA LEU A 97 -0.51 17.47 12.70
C LEU A 97 1.01 17.53 12.88
N ALA A 98 1.70 16.44 12.58
CA ALA A 98 3.14 16.33 12.75
C ALA A 98 3.93 17.24 11.82
N LYS A 99 5.06 17.71 12.33
CA LYS A 99 6.03 18.51 11.58
C LYS A 99 7.43 17.92 11.60
N ASP A 100 7.56 16.67 12.02
CA ASP A 100 8.80 15.89 12.12
C ASP A 100 8.85 14.76 11.08
N TRP A 101 8.24 14.97 9.92
CA TRP A 101 8.35 14.02 8.81
C TRP A 101 9.73 14.11 8.14
N GLU A 102 10.19 12.95 7.66
CA GLU A 102 11.44 12.76 6.92
C GLU A 102 11.13 11.94 5.67
N VAL A 103 11.68 12.35 4.52
CA VAL A 103 11.65 11.55 3.29
C VAL A 103 12.93 10.72 3.26
N LEU A 104 12.79 9.41 3.04
CA LEU A 104 13.93 8.50 2.99
C LEU A 104 14.57 8.50 1.59
N PRO A 105 15.89 8.25 1.51
CA PRO A 105 16.60 8.13 0.23
C PRO A 105 15.99 7.04 -0.66
N SER A 106 16.06 7.27 -1.97
CA SER A 106 15.70 6.31 -3.01
C SER A 106 16.99 6.02 -3.77
N ASP A 107 17.88 5.25 -3.16
CA ASP A 107 19.13 4.82 -3.80
C ASP A 107 18.82 3.95 -5.04
#